data_AF-A0A3D3YSN4-F1
#
_entry.id   AF-A0A3D3YSN4-F1
#
_cell.length_a   1.000
_cell.length_b   1.000
_cell.length_c   1.000
_cell.angle_alpha   90.00
_cell.angle_beta   90.00
_cell.angle_gamma   90.00
#
_symmetry.space_group_name_H-M   'P 1'
#
loop_
_entity.id
_entity.type
_entity.pdbx_description
1 polymer ?
#
loop_
_entity_poly.entity_id
_entity_poly.type
_entity_poly.pdbx_seq_one_letter_code
_entity_poly.pdbx_strand_id
1 'polypeptide(L)'
;VIAPLMDKFGWSRVKATAIVCVVAFAIGIVYTTTGGLYWLDIVDRTVCFYGLLITGALACLVVGWGFGADKLRAHLNETSDIKVGSWWNWLLKIVVPLGLLFVVIYGGFMQDIPASYGGYPRWATNVMWIILGVTLLLSFVLQAIKTKGPKEGE
;
A
#
# COMPACT_ATOMS: atom_id res chain seq x y z
N VAL A 1 -2.24 -4.30 9.68
CA VAL A 1 -0.88 -4.58 10.21
C VAL A 1 -0.85 -5.82 11.11
N ILE A 2 -1.74 -5.94 12.10
CA ILE A 2 -1.69 -7.05 13.08
C ILE A 2 -2.00 -8.42 12.47
N ALA A 3 -3.09 -8.56 11.70
CA ALA A 3 -3.49 -9.86 11.13
C ALA A 3 -2.40 -10.50 10.24
N PRO A 4 -1.79 -9.78 9.26
CA PRO A 4 -0.70 -10.36 8.47
C PRO A 4 0.52 -10.79 9.30
N LEU A 5 0.82 -10.10 10.41
CA LEU A 5 1.93 -10.48 11.30
C LEU A 5 1.60 -11.73 12.12
N MET A 6 0.35 -11.85 12.58
CA MET A 6 -0.14 -13.05 13.26
C MET A 6 -0.10 -14.25 12.32
N ASP A 7 -0.62 -14.11 11.10
CA ASP A 7 -0.68 -15.18 10.10
C ASP A 7 0.72 -15.61 9.65
N LYS A 8 1.67 -14.66 9.58
CA LYS A 8 3.02 -14.93 9.09
C LYS A 8 3.96 -15.53 10.13
N PHE A 9 3.87 -15.06 11.37
CA PHE A 9 4.81 -15.41 12.45
C PHE A 9 4.19 -16.27 13.56
N GLY A 10 2.88 -16.52 13.53
CA GLY A 10 2.16 -17.27 14.57
C GLY A 10 2.15 -16.55 15.91
N TRP A 11 2.18 -15.21 15.92
CA TRP A 11 2.19 -14.43 17.16
C TRP A 11 0.78 -14.30 17.76
N SER A 12 0.69 -14.23 19.09
CA SER A 12 -0.56 -13.88 19.76
C SER A 12 -0.95 -12.43 19.46
N ARG A 13 -2.26 -12.15 19.42
CA ARG A 13 -2.80 -10.79 19.16
C ARG A 13 -2.18 -9.74 20.06
N VAL A 14 -2.05 -10.05 21.36
CA VAL A 14 -1.50 -9.12 22.36
C VAL A 14 -0.03 -8.81 22.06
N LYS A 15 0.79 -9.84 21.80
CA LYS A 15 2.21 -9.65 21.47
C LYS A 15 2.39 -8.84 20.19
N ALA A 16 1.67 -9.18 19.13
CA ALA A 16 1.74 -8.46 17.86
C ALA A 16 1.32 -6.98 18.02
N THR A 17 0.24 -6.73 18.76
CA THR A 17 -0.24 -5.36 19.02
C THR A 17 0.76 -4.55 19.83
N ALA A 18 1.27 -5.09 20.94
CA ALA A 18 2.23 -4.39 21.78
C ALA A 18 3.50 -3.99 21.02
N ILE A 19 4.06 -4.90 20.21
CA ILE A 19 5.24 -4.62 19.39
C ILE A 19 4.95 -3.50 18.39
N VAL A 20 3.84 -3.58 17.65
CA VAL A 20 3.47 -2.57 16.65
C VAL A 20 3.26 -1.21 17.31
N CYS A 21 2.59 -1.13 18.47
CA CYS A 21 2.37 0.11 19.19
C CYS A 21 3.68 0.74 19.68
N VAL A 22 4.61 -0.04 20.23
CA VAL A 22 5.91 0.49 20.70
C VAL A 22 6.73 1.02 19.53
N VAL A 23 6.77 0.29 18.41
CA VAL A 23 7.49 0.74 17.21
C VAL A 23 6.84 1.99 16.62
N ALA A 24 5.51 2.03 16.52
CA ALA A 24 4.78 3.19 16.02
C ALA A 24 4.98 4.44 16.90
N PHE A 25 4.99 4.25 18.23
CA PHE A 25 5.28 5.33 19.18
C PHE A 25 6.70 5.88 19.00
N ALA A 26 7.70 4.99 18.91
CA ALA A 26 9.10 5.40 18.71
C ALA A 26 9.29 6.19 17.41
N ILE A 27 8.68 5.75 16.30
CA ILE A 27 8.71 6.47 15.02
C ILE A 27 7.93 7.80 15.12
N GLY A 28 6.78 7.79 15.80
CA GLY A 28 5.91 8.96 15.96
C GLY A 28 6.58 10.14 16.67
N ILE A 29 7.55 9.89 17.55
CA ILE A 29 8.33 10.95 18.23
C ILE A 29 9.01 11.87 17.20
N VAL A 30 9.50 11.35 16.07
CA VAL A 30 10.13 12.16 15.01
C VAL A 30 9.18 13.22 14.49
N TYR A 31 7.88 12.90 14.36
CA TYR A 31 6.86 13.84 13.87
C TYR A 31 6.46 14.91 14.90
N THR A 32 6.82 14.75 16.17
CA THR A 32 6.57 15.75 17.22
C THR A 32 7.67 16.80 17.35
N THR A 33 8.74 16.68 16.58
CA THR A 33 9.85 17.66 16.56
C THR A 33 9.46 18.93 15.80
N THR A 34 10.24 20.00 15.94
CA THR A 34 10.00 21.28 15.23
C THR A 34 9.97 21.15 13.70
N GLY A 35 10.69 20.16 13.15
CA GLY A 35 10.67 19.82 11.73
C GLY A 35 9.73 18.66 11.37
N GLY A 36 8.91 18.19 12.31
CA GLY A 36 8.09 16.99 12.15
C GLY A 36 7.07 17.08 11.01
N LEU A 37 6.52 18.27 10.76
CA LEU A 37 5.58 18.50 9.66
C LEU A 37 6.21 18.26 8.28
N TYR A 38 7.48 18.64 8.09
CA TYR A 38 8.20 18.39 6.83
C TYR A 38 8.42 16.89 6.58
N TRP A 39 8.77 16.15 7.64
CA TRP A 39 8.89 14.70 7.55
C TRP A 39 7.54 14.04 7.25
N LEU A 40 6.48 14.51 7.90
CA LEU A 40 5.12 14.02 7.66
C LEU A 40 4.69 14.26 6.21
N ASP A 41 4.97 15.43 5.65
CA ASP A 41 4.67 15.77 4.25
C ASP A 41 5.39 14.84 3.25
N ILE A 42 6.70 14.63 3.44
CA ILE A 42 7.52 13.72 2.61
C ILE A 42 7.00 12.27 2.69
N VAL A 43 6.67 11.81 3.90
CA VAL A 43 6.15 10.44 4.12
C VAL A 43 4.74 10.31 3.55
N ASP A 44 3.88 11.30 3.68
CA ASP A 44 2.54 11.31 3.12
C ASP A 44 2.57 11.26 1.59
N ARG A 45 3.41 12.10 0.95
CA ARG A 45 3.65 12.04 -0.49
C ARG A 45 4.13 10.66 -0.93
N THR A 46 4.99 10.04 -0.13
CA THR A 46 5.50 8.70 -0.44
C THR A 46 4.44 7.61 -0.32
N VAL A 47 3.75 7.55 0.82
CA VAL A 47 2.87 6.41 1.16
C VAL A 47 1.48 6.61 0.58
N CYS A 48 0.88 7.78 0.79
CA CYS A 48 -0.51 8.05 0.43
C CYS A 48 -0.67 8.41 -1.04
N PHE A 49 0.31 9.06 -1.66
CA PHE A 49 0.27 9.32 -3.10
C PHE A 49 0.89 8.15 -3.88
N TYR A 50 2.21 7.92 -3.79
CA TYR A 50 2.83 6.85 -4.59
C TYR A 50 2.41 5.45 -4.16
N GLY A 51 2.55 5.13 -2.86
CA GLY A 51 2.28 3.79 -2.34
C GLY A 51 0.85 3.33 -2.60
N LEU A 52 -0.14 4.13 -2.23
CA LEU A 52 -1.57 3.81 -2.40
C LEU A 52 -1.94 3.65 -3.88
N LEU A 53 -1.54 4.59 -4.73
CA LEU A 53 -1.93 4.56 -6.14
C LEU A 53 -1.28 3.39 -6.89
N ILE A 54 0.01 3.09 -6.63
CA ILE A 54 0.72 1.96 -7.24
C ILE A 54 0.12 0.63 -6.77
N THR A 55 -0.05 0.45 -5.45
CA THR A 55 -0.63 -0.78 -4.90
C THR A 55 -2.08 -0.97 -5.32
N GLY A 56 -2.86 0.11 -5.39
CA GLY A 56 -4.23 0.09 -5.92
C GLY A 56 -4.29 -0.33 -7.38
N ALA A 57 -3.43 0.23 -8.24
CA ALA A 57 -3.34 -0.16 -9.64
C ALA A 57 -2.96 -1.64 -9.79
N LEU A 58 -1.95 -2.11 -9.04
CA LEU A 58 -1.55 -3.51 -9.03
C LEU A 58 -2.67 -4.43 -8.53
N ALA A 59 -3.37 -4.07 -7.45
CA ALA A 59 -4.50 -4.85 -6.95
C ALA A 59 -5.61 -4.97 -8.00
N CYS A 60 -5.95 -3.88 -8.70
CA CYS A 60 -6.92 -3.91 -9.79
C CYS A 60 -6.47 -4.80 -10.95
N LEU A 61 -5.19 -4.75 -11.33
CA LEU A 61 -4.65 -5.62 -12.39
C LEU A 61 -4.69 -7.10 -11.99
N VAL A 62 -4.25 -7.42 -10.77
CA VAL A 62 -4.26 -8.79 -10.24
C VAL A 62 -5.68 -9.34 -10.13
N VAL A 63 -6.62 -8.56 -9.58
CA VAL A 63 -8.02 -9.00 -9.45
C VAL A 63 -8.70 -9.04 -10.82
N GLY A 64 -8.50 -8.03 -11.65
CA GLY A 64 -9.15 -7.89 -12.93
C GLY A 64 -8.76 -8.98 -13.92
N TRP A 65 -7.46 -9.25 -14.04
CA TRP A 65 -6.90 -10.19 -15.02
C TRP A 65 -6.47 -11.53 -14.42
N GLY A 66 -5.95 -11.55 -13.19
CA GLY A 66 -5.48 -12.78 -12.54
C GLY A 66 -6.60 -13.61 -11.92
N PHE A 67 -7.40 -13.01 -11.04
CA PHE A 67 -8.54 -13.72 -10.40
C PHE A 67 -9.76 -13.81 -11.34
N GLY A 68 -9.95 -12.77 -12.14
CA GLY A 68 -11.05 -12.63 -13.10
C GLY A 68 -12.18 -11.78 -12.54
N ALA A 69 -12.33 -10.55 -13.05
CA ALA A 69 -13.37 -9.61 -12.62
C ALA A 69 -14.78 -10.21 -12.71
N ASP A 70 -15.03 -11.09 -13.68
CA ASP A 70 -16.32 -11.75 -13.89
C ASP A 70 -16.73 -12.64 -12.71
N LYS A 71 -15.78 -13.38 -12.13
CA LYS A 71 -16.03 -14.23 -10.96
C LYS A 71 -16.32 -13.39 -9.73
N LEU A 72 -15.56 -12.32 -9.54
CA LEU A 72 -15.77 -11.39 -8.44
C LEU A 72 -17.13 -10.70 -8.56
N ARG A 73 -17.52 -10.25 -9.76
CA ARG A 73 -18.83 -9.65 -10.01
C ARG A 73 -19.97 -10.63 -9.76
N ALA A 74 -19.82 -11.90 -10.19
CA ALA A 74 -20.82 -12.93 -9.93
C ALA A 74 -21.01 -13.14 -8.43
N HIS A 75 -19.93 -13.26 -7.68
CA HIS A 75 -19.97 -13.41 -6.22
C HIS A 75 -20.59 -12.18 -5.51
N LEU A 76 -20.25 -10.97 -5.96
CA LEU A 76 -20.86 -9.75 -5.44
C LEU A 76 -22.38 -9.74 -5.70
N ASN A 77 -22.81 -10.16 -6.88
CA ASN A 77 -24.23 -10.21 -7.26
C ASN A 77 -25.04 -11.30 -6.55
N GLU A 78 -24.39 -12.29 -5.93
CA GLU A 78 -25.06 -13.30 -5.10
C GLU A 78 -25.49 -12.74 -3.75
N THR A 79 -24.70 -11.82 -3.19
CA THR A 79 -24.94 -11.25 -1.85
C THR A 79 -25.58 -9.85 -1.90
N SER A 80 -25.49 -9.14 -3.03
CA SER A 80 -25.93 -7.75 -3.15
C SER A 80 -27.38 -7.61 -3.60
N ASP A 81 -28.13 -6.71 -2.94
CA ASP A 81 -29.48 -6.32 -3.37
C ASP A 81 -29.49 -5.60 -4.73
N ILE A 82 -28.37 -4.96 -5.10
CA ILE A 82 -28.17 -4.27 -6.38
C ILE A 82 -27.22 -5.07 -7.25
N LYS A 83 -27.70 -5.49 -8.43
CA LYS A 83 -26.89 -6.25 -9.38
C LYS A 83 -25.99 -5.33 -10.20
N VAL A 84 -24.69 -5.63 -10.18
CA VAL A 84 -23.66 -4.95 -10.93
C VAL A 84 -23.52 -5.58 -12.33
N GLY A 85 -23.62 -4.74 -13.36
CA GLY A 85 -23.53 -5.13 -14.77
C GLY A 85 -22.10 -5.30 -15.29
N SER A 86 -21.97 -5.76 -16.53
CA SER A 86 -20.66 -6.06 -17.15
C SER A 86 -19.75 -4.84 -17.35
N TRP A 87 -20.28 -3.61 -17.28
CA TRP A 87 -19.49 -2.37 -17.34
C TRP A 87 -18.47 -2.29 -16.20
N TRP A 88 -18.80 -2.86 -15.03
CA TRP A 88 -17.92 -2.87 -13.87
C TRP A 88 -16.64 -3.68 -14.10
N ASN A 89 -16.73 -4.74 -14.90
CA ASN A 89 -15.55 -5.52 -15.28
C ASN A 89 -14.55 -4.67 -16.08
N TRP A 90 -15.04 -3.86 -17.01
CA TRP A 90 -14.20 -2.97 -17.81
C TRP A 90 -13.62 -1.83 -16.97
N LEU A 91 -14.40 -1.32 -16.01
CA LEU A 91 -13.87 -0.34 -15.07
C LEU A 91 -12.72 -0.90 -14.25
N LEU A 92 -12.90 -2.08 -13.66
CA LEU A 92 -11.89 -2.70 -12.80
C LEU A 92 -10.65 -3.13 -13.61
N LYS A 93 -10.85 -3.73 -14.79
CA LYS A 93 -9.75 -4.22 -15.64
C LYS A 93 -8.94 -3.12 -16.30
N ILE A 94 -9.57 -1.99 -16.65
CA ILE A 94 -8.97 -0.98 -17.54
C ILE A 94 -9.05 0.42 -16.94
N VAL A 95 -10.25 0.95 -16.67
CA VAL A 95 -10.41 2.38 -16.38
C VAL A 95 -9.73 2.78 -15.06
N VAL A 96 -9.98 2.03 -13.99
CA VAL A 96 -9.38 2.30 -12.67
C VAL A 96 -7.85 2.17 -12.71
N PRO A 97 -7.25 1.04 -13.15
CA PRO A 97 -5.79 0.92 -13.16
C PRO A 97 -5.14 1.95 -14.09
N LEU A 98 -5.71 2.26 -15.26
CA LEU A 98 -5.18 3.32 -16.13
C LEU A 98 -5.26 4.70 -15.48
N GLY A 99 -6.37 5.04 -14.83
CA GLY A 99 -6.53 6.32 -14.13
C GLY A 99 -5.51 6.47 -13.00
N LEU A 100 -5.32 5.43 -12.19
CA LEU A 100 -4.33 5.43 -11.10
C LEU A 100 -2.89 5.56 -11.65
N LEU A 101 -2.55 4.82 -12.70
CA LEU A 101 -1.24 4.91 -13.34
C LEU A 101 -1.02 6.29 -13.97
N PHE A 102 -2.02 6.86 -14.63
CA PHE A 102 -1.97 8.20 -15.19
C PHE A 102 -1.66 9.25 -14.11
N VAL A 103 -2.36 9.21 -12.98
CA VAL A 103 -2.15 10.15 -11.87
C VAL A 103 -0.74 10.00 -11.28
N VAL A 104 -0.26 8.78 -11.06
CA VAL A 104 1.08 8.53 -10.50
C VAL A 104 2.19 9.00 -11.45
N ILE A 105 2.04 8.72 -12.74
CA ILE A 105 3.06 9.07 -13.74
C ILE A 105 3.08 10.57 -13.96
N TYR A 106 1.94 11.16 -14.31
CA TYR A 106 1.85 12.57 -14.70
C TYR A 106 1.85 13.52 -13.50
N GLY A 107 1.10 13.19 -12.45
CA GLY A 107 0.99 13.99 -11.22
C GLY A 107 2.11 13.75 -10.21
N GLY A 108 2.89 12.68 -10.38
CA GLY A 108 4.01 12.33 -9.51
C GLY A 108 5.33 12.32 -10.25
N PHE A 109 5.65 11.20 -10.89
CA PHE A 109 6.99 10.94 -11.43
C PHE A 109 7.49 12.02 -12.38
N MET A 110 6.65 12.55 -13.27
CA MET A 110 7.05 13.61 -14.20
C MET A 110 7.39 14.94 -13.53
N GLN A 111 6.95 15.16 -12.28
CA GLN A 111 7.23 16.38 -11.52
C GLN A 111 8.37 16.15 -10.50
N ASP A 112 8.28 15.07 -9.72
CA ASP A 112 9.14 14.82 -8.56
C ASP A 112 10.48 14.15 -8.92
N ILE A 113 10.60 13.53 -10.10
CA ILE A 113 11.90 13.05 -10.60
C ILE A 113 12.78 14.21 -11.08
N PRO A 114 12.34 15.13 -11.96
CA PRO A 114 13.20 16.21 -12.43
C PRO A 114 13.40 17.34 -11.40
N ALA A 115 12.40 17.66 -10.60
CA ALA A 115 12.45 18.73 -9.62
C ALA A 115 12.39 18.20 -8.18
N SER A 116 12.86 18.97 -7.21
CA SER A 116 12.67 18.61 -5.79
C SER A 116 11.23 18.79 -5.38
N TYR A 117 10.68 17.78 -4.71
CA TYR A 117 9.33 17.86 -4.15
C TYR A 117 9.23 19.03 -3.16
N GLY A 118 8.19 19.85 -3.29
CA GLY A 118 7.94 20.99 -2.39
C GLY A 118 9.05 22.06 -2.34
N GLY A 119 10.03 22.03 -3.26
CA GLY A 119 11.22 22.86 -3.18
C GLY A 119 12.21 22.43 -2.07
N TYR A 120 12.03 21.24 -1.50
CA TYR A 120 12.91 20.73 -0.45
C TYR A 120 14.33 20.43 -0.97
N PRO A 121 15.33 20.36 -0.07
CA PRO A 121 16.65 19.88 -0.43
C PRO A 121 16.61 18.51 -1.12
N ARG A 122 17.47 18.30 -2.10
CA ARG A 122 17.47 17.08 -2.92
C ARG A 122 17.63 15.80 -2.08
N TRP A 123 18.41 15.87 -1.01
CA TRP A 123 18.60 14.75 -0.08
C TRP A 123 17.27 14.33 0.57
N ALA A 124 16.40 15.29 0.91
CA ALA A 124 15.10 15.03 1.55
C ALA A 124 14.11 14.43 0.55
N THR A 125 14.10 14.93 -0.69
CA THR A 125 13.32 14.33 -1.79
C THR A 125 13.75 12.88 -2.06
N ASN A 126 15.06 12.60 -2.02
CA ASN A 126 15.58 11.25 -2.23
C ASN A 126 15.12 10.24 -1.15
N VAL A 127 14.79 10.70 0.06
CA VAL A 127 14.23 9.83 1.10
C VAL A 127 12.91 9.19 0.64
N MET A 128 12.10 9.87 -0.15
CA MET A 128 10.85 9.29 -0.70
C MET A 128 11.13 8.04 -1.52
N TRP A 129 12.12 8.12 -2.42
CA TRP A 129 12.52 6.99 -3.27
C TRP A 129 13.11 5.85 -2.44
N ILE A 130 13.86 6.17 -1.38
CA ILE A 130 14.37 5.17 -0.44
C ILE A 130 13.22 4.47 0.29
N ILE A 131 12.24 5.21 0.81
CA ILE A 131 11.08 4.62 1.50
C ILE A 131 10.27 3.72 0.54
N LEU A 132 10.02 4.16 -0.70
CA LEU A 132 9.36 3.33 -1.72
C LEU A 132 10.17 2.07 -2.03
N GLY A 133 11.47 2.21 -2.25
CA GLY A 133 12.36 1.07 -2.52
C GLY A 133 12.39 0.07 -1.37
N VAL A 134 12.55 0.55 -0.13
CA VAL A 134 12.58 -0.28 1.08
C VAL A 134 11.25 -1.00 1.29
N THR A 135 10.11 -0.33 1.11
CA THR A 135 8.80 -0.97 1.26
C THR A 135 8.57 -2.06 0.21
N LEU A 136 8.96 -1.82 -1.05
CA LEU A 136 8.89 -2.83 -2.11
C LEU A 136 9.81 -4.02 -1.83
N LEU A 137 11.07 -3.76 -1.45
CA LEU A 137 12.04 -4.79 -1.09
C LEU A 137 11.56 -5.61 0.11
N LEU A 138 11.06 -4.97 1.17
CA LEU A 138 10.49 -5.65 2.33
C LEU A 138 9.32 -6.55 1.95
N SER A 139 8.48 -6.13 0.99
CA SER A 139 7.39 -6.97 0.48
C SER A 139 7.91 -8.29 -0.10
N PHE A 140 8.92 -8.24 -0.97
CA PHE A 140 9.54 -9.45 -1.56
C PHE A 140 10.30 -10.29 -0.53
N VAL A 141 11.06 -9.65 0.36
CA VAL A 141 11.79 -10.36 1.43
C VAL A 141 10.81 -11.07 2.36
N LEU A 142 9.73 -10.40 2.76
CA LEU A 142 8.70 -11.02 3.57
C LEU A 142 8.05 -12.16 2.79
N GLN A 143 7.74 -12.01 1.52
CA GLN A 143 7.19 -13.10 0.71
C GLN A 143 8.13 -14.33 0.66
N ALA A 144 9.45 -14.13 0.62
CA ALA A 144 10.43 -15.22 0.60
C ALA A 144 10.58 -15.96 1.95
N ILE A 145 10.29 -15.30 3.08
CA ILE A 145 10.35 -15.93 4.40
C ILE A 145 9.18 -16.90 4.57
N LYS A 146 9.50 -18.15 4.91
CA LYS A 146 8.51 -19.21 5.15
C LYS A 146 7.49 -18.79 6.21
N THR A 147 6.21 -18.78 5.82
CA THR A 147 5.09 -18.54 6.71
C THR A 147 5.06 -19.62 7.80
N LYS A 148 5.19 -19.22 9.06
CA LYS A 148 4.85 -20.08 10.19
C LYS A 148 3.34 -20.01 10.30
N GLY A 149 2.66 -20.97 9.67
CA GLY A 149 1.20 -21.03 9.66
C GLY A 149 0.61 -20.97 11.07
N PRO A 150 -0.66 -20.56 11.20
CA PRO A 150 -1.32 -20.55 12.49
C PRO A 150 -1.24 -21.96 13.08
N LYS A 151 -0.92 -22.05 14.37
CA LYS A 151 -1.20 -23.27 15.13
C LYS A 151 -2.70 -23.40 15.17
N GLU A 152 -3.26 -24.17 14.24
CA GLU A 152 -4.62 -24.66 14.32
C GLU A 152 -4.69 -25.57 15.56
N GLY A 153 -5.45 -25.14 16.56
CA GLY A 153 -5.61 -25.82 17.85
C GLY A 153 -4.96 -25.07 19.01
N GLU A 154 -5.69 -24.12 19.61
CA GLU A 154 -6.41 -24.25 20.90
C GLU A 154 -7.57 -23.24 20.94
#